data_AF-A0A662G1N2-F1
#
_entry.id   AF-A0A662G1N2-F1
#
_cell.length_a   1.000
_cell.length_b   1.000
_cell.length_c   1.000
_cell.angle_alpha   90.00
_cell.angle_beta   90.00
_cell.angle_gamma   90.00
#
_symmetry.space_group_name_H-M   'P 1'
#
loop_
_entity.id
_entity.type
_entity.pdbx_description
1 polymer ?
#
loop_
_entity_poly.entity_id
_entity_poly.type
_entity_poly.pdbx_seq_one_letter_code
_entity_poly.pdbx_strand_id
1 'polypeptide(L)' 'PRGLEDAATDAATKIMSMLKKYNIEARVELTKDPMYSVWKGALVYAIAVPDEYEWNWESMEGWYKWR' A
#
# COMPACT_ATOMS: atom_id res chain seq x y z
N PRO A 1 -14.15 -3.44 -18.75
CA PRO A 1 -13.56 -4.11 -19.93
C PRO A 1 -14.06 -3.42 -21.20
N ARG A 2 -13.35 -3.56 -22.33
CA ARG A 2 -13.76 -2.88 -23.56
C ARG A 2 -15.17 -3.35 -23.97
N GLY A 3 -16.10 -2.42 -24.10
CA GLY A 3 -17.52 -2.70 -24.44
C GLY A 3 -18.41 -3.08 -23.26
N LEU A 4 -17.95 -2.92 -22.02
CA LEU A 4 -18.73 -3.13 -20.78
C LEU A 4 -18.63 -1.92 -19.84
N GLU A 5 -18.32 -0.73 -20.36
CA GLU A 5 -18.12 0.49 -19.58
C GLU A 5 -19.42 0.98 -18.90
N ASP A 6 -20.58 0.51 -19.39
CA ASP A 6 -21.91 0.77 -18.83
C ASP A 6 -22.21 -0.07 -17.57
N ALA A 7 -21.62 -1.26 -17.46
CA ALA A 7 -21.85 -2.19 -16.36
C ALA A 7 -20.64 -2.37 -15.42
N ALA A 8 -19.42 -2.16 -15.92
CA ALA A 8 -18.18 -2.42 -15.22
C ALA A 8 -17.34 -1.14 -15.05
N THR A 9 -16.68 -1.04 -13.89
CA THR A 9 -15.77 0.06 -13.56
C THR A 9 -14.48 -0.48 -12.96
N ASP A 10 -13.43 0.34 -12.95
CA ASP A 10 -12.16 -0.03 -12.32
C ASP A 10 -12.25 -0.03 -10.78
N ALA A 11 -11.24 -0.60 -10.12
CA ALA A 11 -11.24 -0.75 -8.67
C ALA A 11 -11.25 0.60 -7.93
N ALA A 12 -10.52 1.61 -8.41
CA ALA A 12 -10.44 2.90 -7.76
C ALA A 12 -11.77 3.64 -7.85
N THR A 13 -12.39 3.66 -9.04
CA THR A 13 -13.70 4.26 -9.29
C THR A 13 -14.81 3.58 -8.48
N LYS A 14 -14.76 2.24 -8.34
CA LYS A 14 -15.69 1.48 -7.49
C LYS A 14 -15.60 1.91 -6.03
N ILE A 15 -14.40 1.93 -5.45
CA ILE A 15 -14.20 2.27 -4.04
C ILE A 15 -14.56 3.73 -3.77
N MET A 16 -14.15 4.66 -4.65
CA MET A 16 -14.55 6.07 -4.55
C MET A 16 -16.09 6.21 -4.52
N SER A 17 -16.80 5.53 -5.41
CA SER A 17 -18.26 5.54 -5.45
C SER A 17 -18.89 4.95 -4.18
N MET A 18 -18.27 3.93 -3.59
CA MET A 18 -18.74 3.35 -2.32
C MET A 18 -18.51 4.30 -1.14
N LEU A 19 -17.34 4.95 -1.03
CA LEU A 19 -17.04 5.91 0.03
C LEU A 19 -17.98 7.12 0.00
N LYS A 20 -18.33 7.60 -1.19
CA LYS A 20 -19.32 8.67 -1.36
C LYS A 20 -20.68 8.33 -0.76
N LYS A 21 -21.12 7.05 -0.82
CA LYS A 21 -22.39 6.61 -0.19
C LYS A 21 -22.38 6.75 1.33
N TYR A 22 -21.20 6.81 1.94
CA TYR A 22 -21.00 7.04 3.36
C TYR A 22 -20.63 8.49 3.70
N ASN A 23 -20.81 9.43 2.75
CA ASN A 23 -20.38 10.83 2.89
C ASN A 23 -18.88 10.99 3.20
N ILE A 24 -18.04 10.07 2.69
CA ILE A 24 -16.58 10.15 2.83
C ILE A 24 -16.00 10.65 1.50
N GLU A 25 -15.42 11.85 1.52
CA GLU A 25 -14.67 12.40 0.40
C GLU A 25 -13.20 12.01 0.51
N ALA A 26 -12.72 11.18 -0.42
CA ALA A 26 -11.35 10.71 -0.47
C ALA A 26 -10.84 10.61 -1.91
N ARG A 27 -9.54 10.85 -2.09
CA ARG A 27 -8.83 10.55 -3.33
C ARG A 27 -8.42 9.09 -3.32
N VAL A 28 -8.99 8.30 -4.23
CA VAL A 28 -8.71 6.87 -4.35
C VAL A 28 -7.86 6.65 -5.60
N GLU A 29 -6.71 6.01 -5.43
CA GLU A 29 -5.79 5.68 -6.52
C GLU A 29 -5.32 4.24 -6.40
N LEU A 30 -5.09 3.62 -7.55
CA LEU A 30 -4.40 2.34 -7.60
C LEU A 30 -2.90 2.60 -7.72
N THR A 31 -2.10 1.88 -6.94
CA THR A 31 -0.64 1.90 -7.13
C THR A 31 -0.28 1.50 -8.56
N LYS A 32 0.71 2.19 -9.15
CA LYS A 32 1.17 1.96 -10.53
C LYS A 32 1.53 0.51 -10.82
N ASP A 33 2.20 -0.16 -9.87
CA ASP A 33 2.58 -1.57 -9.93
C ASP A 33 1.99 -2.35 -8.74
N PRO A 34 0.71 -2.76 -8.78
CA PRO A 34 0.05 -3.36 -7.62
C PRO A 34 0.79 -4.58 -7.07
N MET A 35 1.29 -5.44 -7.96
CA MET A 35 2.00 -6.68 -7.61
C MET A 35 3.36 -6.45 -6.95
N TYR A 36 4.01 -5.32 -7.21
CA TYR A 36 5.40 -5.08 -6.79
C TYR A 36 5.53 -4.01 -5.70
N SER A 37 4.43 -3.32 -5.37
CA SER A 37 4.40 -2.19 -4.45
C SER A 37 5.01 -2.51 -3.08
N VAL A 38 4.63 -3.64 -2.48
CA VAL A 38 5.10 -4.08 -1.16
C VAL A 38 6.60 -4.33 -1.16
N TRP A 39 7.11 -5.05 -2.17
CA TRP A 39 8.53 -5.37 -2.28
C TRP A 39 9.40 -4.11 -2.49
N LYS A 40 8.94 -3.17 -3.33
CA LYS A 40 9.62 -1.88 -3.51
C LYS A 40 9.70 -1.11 -2.20
N GLY A 41 8.63 -1.10 -1.41
CA GLY A 41 8.60 -0.49 -0.08
C GLY A 41 9.58 -1.16 0.89
N ALA A 42 9.64 -2.50 0.91
CA ALA A 42 10.55 -3.25 1.77
C ALA A 42 12.03 -2.93 1.48
N LEU A 43 12.41 -2.80 0.21
CA LEU A 43 13.76 -2.39 -0.17
C LEU A 43 14.10 -0.97 0.28
N VAL A 44 13.18 -0.02 0.07
CA VAL A 44 13.39 1.37 0.50
C VAL A 44 13.54 1.45 2.02
N TYR A 45 12.69 0.72 2.77
CA TYR A 45 12.79 0.63 4.22
C TYR A 45 14.15 0.06 4.65
N ALA A 46 14.58 -1.04 4.04
CA ALA A 46 15.88 -1.67 4.33
C ALA A 46 17.09 -0.75 4.07
N ILE A 47 16.99 0.18 3.13
CA ILE A 47 18.05 1.17 2.85
C ILE A 47 17.98 2.34 3.83
N ALA A 48 16.78 2.73 4.28
CA ALA A 48 16.57 3.91 5.09
C ALA A 48 16.80 3.68 6.59
N VAL A 49 16.58 2.45 7.08
CA VAL A 49 16.78 2.12 8.50
C VAL A 49 18.28 1.99 8.80
N PRO A 50 18.83 2.78 9.75
CA PRO A 50 20.23 2.69 10.15
C PRO A 50 20.61 1.28 10.62
N ASP A 51 21.85 0.85 10.35
CA ASP A 51 22.32 -0.48 10.75
C ASP A 51 22.31 -0.65 12.28
N GLU A 52 22.53 0.42 13.03
CA GLU A 52 22.54 0.44 14.50
C GLU A 52 21.14 0.36 15.13
N TYR A 53 20.07 0.43 14.33
CA TYR A 53 18.70 0.31 14.83
C TYR A 53 18.34 -1.16 15.06
N GLU A 54 18.68 -1.69 16.24
CA GLU A 54 18.49 -3.09 16.60
C GLU A 54 17.04 -3.44 16.92
N TRP A 55 16.69 -4.72 16.69
CA TRP A 55 15.35 -5.25 16.97
C TRP A 55 14.92 -5.03 18.43
N ASN A 56 13.76 -4.41 18.60
CA ASN A 56 13.14 -4.17 19.90
C ASN A 56 11.74 -4.81 19.95
N TRP A 57 11.52 -5.68 20.95
CA TRP A 57 10.27 -6.45 21.11
C TRP A 57 9.05 -5.62 21.51
N GLU A 58 9.22 -4.44 22.12
CA GLU A 58 8.11 -3.55 22.48
C GLU A 58 7.61 -2.76 21.26
N SER A 59 8.54 -2.24 20.46
CA SER A 59 8.23 -1.51 19.22
C SER A 59 7.93 -2.41 18.03
N MET A 60 8.41 -3.65 18.06
CA MET A 60 8.36 -4.62 16.96
C MET A 60 9.06 -4.11 15.68
N GLU A 61 10.13 -3.33 15.83
CA GLU A 61 10.92 -2.77 14.74
C GLU A 61 12.43 -2.94 14.99
N GLY A 62 13.23 -2.80 13.93
CA GLY A 62 14.69 -2.86 13.96
C GLY A 62 15.30 -4.12 13.34
N TRP A 63 16.61 -4.10 13.17
CA TRP A 63 17.40 -5.20 12.60
C TRP A 63 17.63 -6.29 13.64
N TYR A 64 17.16 -7.49 13.34
CA TYR A 64 17.50 -8.66 14.14
C TYR A 64 18.86 -9.21 13.70
N LYS A 65 19.92 -8.84 14.41
CA LYS A 65 21.27 -9.34 14.17
C LYS A 65 21.44 -10.69 14.86
N TRP A 66 21.09 -11.76 14.16
CA TRP A 66 21.52 -13.11 14.54
C TRP A 66 22.97 -13.32 14.08
N ARG A 67 23.73 -14.06 14.88
CA ARG A 67 25.21 -14.18 14.79
C ARG A 67 25.73 -14.45 13.39
#